data_AF-A0A3D2M5N5-F1
#
_entry.id   AF-A0A3D2M5N5-F1
#
_cell.length_a   1.000
_cell.length_b   1.000
_cell.length_c   1.000
_cell.angle_alpha   90.00
_cell.angle_beta   90.00
_cell.angle_gamma   90.00
#
_symmetry.space_group_name_H-M   'P 1'
#
loop_
_entity.id
_entity.type
_entity.pdbx_description
1 polymer ?
#
loop_
_entity_poly.entity_id
_entity_poly.type
_entity_poly.pdbx_seq_one_letter_code
_entity_poly.pdbx_strand_id
1 'polypeptide(L)'
;HKFGCYQSELPLLEQITSKLGLPKLDEQRWARHPLVYLMEAADDICYGLIDLEDGLEMDLLDYGEVEALLLNLVGDDLPETYRQLGPKDSRRRKLAILRGKAIEHLTNAAARAFVEQQQALLAGNLAGDLVEHMHGPAKQCVVQAKAMAREKIFQDKRKTLHEIGAYTTLEILLNAFCGAALEQHGGRTPSFKNRRILDLLGSNAPNPDWPLYQSFVRMIDFIAGMTDSYATEMAGEMTGRSSPT
;
A
#
# COMPACT_ATOMS: atom_id res chain seq x y z
N HIS A 1 2.47 -13.02 5.79
CA HIS A 1 3.17 -12.06 6.68
C HIS A 1 2.42 -10.72 6.68
N LYS A 2 1.26 -10.64 7.32
CA LYS A 2 0.47 -9.40 7.43
C LYS A 2 -0.20 -9.40 8.81
N PHE A 3 -0.16 -8.26 9.49
CA PHE A 3 -0.88 -7.97 10.73
C PHE A 3 -1.20 -6.48 10.75
N GLY A 4 -2.24 -6.07 11.48
CA GLY A 4 -2.72 -4.68 11.51
C GLY A 4 -2.65 -4.02 12.88
N CYS A 5 -1.96 -4.61 13.85
CA CYS A 5 -1.89 -4.13 15.23
C CYS A 5 -0.57 -4.57 15.88
N TYR A 6 0.23 -3.62 16.40
CA TYR A 6 1.37 -3.98 17.23
C TYR A 6 0.93 -4.29 18.66
N GLN A 7 1.82 -4.90 19.44
CA GLN A 7 1.58 -5.22 20.85
C GLN A 7 1.24 -3.97 21.69
N SER A 8 1.79 -2.80 21.35
CA SER A 8 1.47 -1.51 21.97
C SER A 8 0.01 -1.08 21.76
N GLU A 9 -0.62 -1.46 20.64
CA GLU A 9 -2.00 -1.12 20.31
C GLU A 9 -3.01 -2.23 20.65
N LEU A 10 -2.57 -3.38 21.16
CA LEU A 10 -3.47 -4.50 21.49
C LEU A 10 -4.63 -4.07 22.41
N PRO A 11 -4.40 -3.29 23.51
CA PRO A 11 -5.51 -2.83 24.35
C PRO A 11 -6.52 -1.94 23.60
N LEU A 12 -6.05 -1.14 22.62
CA LEU A 12 -6.92 -0.32 21.79
C LEU A 12 -7.70 -1.18 20.79
N LEU A 13 -7.07 -2.18 20.17
CA LEU A 13 -7.74 -3.12 19.29
C LEU A 13 -8.84 -3.90 20.03
N GLU A 14 -8.57 -4.37 21.25
CA GLU A 14 -9.57 -5.03 22.10
C GLU A 14 -10.76 -4.10 22.39
N GLN A 15 -10.49 -2.82 22.66
CA GLN A 15 -11.55 -1.82 22.85
C GLN A 15 -12.38 -1.60 21.57
N ILE A 16 -11.72 -1.47 20.41
CA ILE A 16 -12.38 -1.25 19.11
C ILE A 16 -13.24 -2.46 18.73
N THR A 17 -12.66 -3.65 18.78
CA THR A 17 -13.34 -4.91 18.41
C THR A 17 -14.53 -5.19 19.31
N SER A 18 -14.40 -4.92 20.61
CA SER A 18 -15.51 -5.01 21.58
C SER A 18 -16.65 -4.03 21.25
N LYS A 19 -16.34 -2.75 21.01
CA LYS A 19 -17.34 -1.73 20.66
C LYS A 19 -18.06 -2.01 19.34
N LEU A 20 -17.37 -2.62 18.38
CA LEU A 20 -17.91 -2.97 17.07
C LEU A 20 -18.56 -4.37 17.03
N GLY A 21 -18.47 -5.14 18.13
CA GLY A 21 -18.99 -6.50 18.19
C GLY A 21 -18.30 -7.48 17.23
N LEU A 22 -17.01 -7.27 16.93
CA LEU A 22 -16.27 -8.11 15.99
C LEU A 22 -15.96 -9.49 16.61
N PRO A 23 -16.31 -10.60 15.95
CA PRO A 23 -16.02 -11.95 16.44
C PRO A 23 -14.54 -12.15 16.75
N LYS A 24 -14.24 -12.69 17.95
CA LYS A 24 -12.90 -13.15 18.29
C LYS A 24 -12.68 -14.53 17.67
N LEU A 25 -11.70 -14.64 16.79
CA LEU A 25 -11.34 -15.88 16.08
C LEU A 25 -10.25 -16.67 16.80
N ASP A 26 -9.39 -15.98 17.55
CA ASP A 26 -8.25 -16.54 18.30
C ASP A 26 -7.80 -15.60 19.44
N GLU A 27 -6.81 -15.99 20.25
CA GLU A 27 -6.37 -15.26 21.44
C GLU A 27 -6.06 -13.77 21.18
N GLN A 28 -5.47 -13.44 20.03
CA GLN A 28 -5.19 -12.07 19.57
C GLN A 28 -5.56 -11.87 18.10
N ARG A 29 -6.68 -12.48 17.68
CA ARG A 29 -7.16 -12.40 16.30
C ARG A 29 -8.68 -12.23 16.29
N TRP A 30 -9.13 -11.25 15.52
CA TRP A 30 -10.54 -10.93 15.34
C TRP A 30 -10.92 -11.00 13.87
N ALA A 31 -12.20 -11.19 13.62
CA ALA A 31 -12.78 -11.00 12.30
C ALA A 31 -12.61 -9.54 11.87
N ARG A 32 -12.47 -9.35 10.56
CA ARG A 32 -12.42 -8.02 9.95
C ARG A 32 -13.78 -7.34 10.06
N HIS A 33 -13.77 -6.01 10.18
CA HIS A 33 -14.99 -5.24 9.99
C HIS A 33 -15.46 -5.39 8.53
N PRO A 34 -16.75 -5.67 8.25
CA PRO A 34 -17.24 -5.91 6.89
C PRO A 34 -16.85 -4.83 5.87
N LEU A 35 -16.90 -3.55 6.26
CA LEU A 35 -16.58 -2.45 5.34
C LEU A 35 -15.10 -2.41 4.89
N VAL A 36 -14.19 -3.14 5.54
CA VAL A 36 -12.80 -3.27 5.07
C VAL A 36 -12.75 -3.94 3.69
N TYR A 37 -13.67 -4.85 3.40
CA TYR A 37 -13.73 -5.51 2.09
C TYR A 37 -14.10 -4.54 0.95
N LEU A 38 -14.88 -3.50 1.24
CA LEU A 38 -15.17 -2.43 0.27
C LEU A 38 -13.96 -1.53 0.07
N MET A 39 -13.25 -1.19 1.15
CA MET A 39 -12.01 -0.42 1.09
C MET A 39 -10.95 -1.15 0.25
N GLU A 40 -10.75 -2.45 0.49
CA GLU A 40 -9.78 -3.27 -0.26
C GLU A 40 -10.19 -3.44 -1.73
N ALA A 41 -11.47 -3.65 -2.02
CA ALA A 41 -11.95 -3.70 -3.40
C ALA A 41 -11.73 -2.38 -4.13
N ALA A 42 -11.97 -1.24 -3.46
CA ALA A 42 -11.71 0.07 -4.04
C ALA A 42 -10.22 0.27 -4.33
N ASP A 43 -9.35 -0.14 -3.41
CA ASP A 43 -7.89 -0.09 -3.57
C ASP A 43 -7.44 -0.93 -4.79
N ASP A 44 -7.93 -2.17 -4.86
CA ASP A 44 -7.63 -3.10 -5.95
C ASP A 44 -8.12 -2.62 -7.32
N ILE A 45 -9.29 -1.99 -7.39
CA ILE A 45 -9.84 -1.41 -8.62
C ILE A 45 -9.02 -0.19 -9.04
N CYS A 46 -8.71 0.71 -8.10
CA CYS A 46 -7.94 1.91 -8.38
C CYS A 46 -6.54 1.57 -8.88
N TYR A 47 -5.75 0.79 -8.11
CA TYR A 47 -4.42 0.39 -8.55
C TYR A 47 -4.48 -0.47 -9.82
N GLY A 48 -5.46 -1.36 -9.94
CA GLY A 48 -5.64 -2.16 -11.15
C GLY A 48 -5.83 -1.32 -12.42
N LEU A 49 -6.58 -0.22 -12.37
CA LEU A 49 -6.85 0.59 -13.56
C LEU A 49 -5.84 1.72 -13.77
N ILE A 50 -5.43 2.40 -12.69
CA ILE A 50 -4.57 3.59 -12.76
C ILE A 50 -3.13 3.18 -13.11
N ASP A 51 -2.61 2.09 -12.54
CA ASP A 51 -1.25 1.62 -12.87
C ASP A 51 -1.12 1.28 -14.36
N LEU A 52 -2.19 0.85 -15.02
CA LEU A 52 -2.17 0.60 -16.47
C LEU A 52 -2.03 1.88 -17.28
N GLU A 53 -2.67 2.97 -16.85
CA GLU A 53 -2.56 4.26 -17.51
C GLU A 53 -1.17 4.86 -17.30
N ASP A 54 -0.65 4.81 -16.08
CA ASP A 54 0.72 5.24 -15.78
C ASP A 54 1.73 4.40 -16.58
N GLY A 55 1.51 3.09 -16.67
CA GLY A 55 2.31 2.18 -17.48
C GLY A 55 2.30 2.53 -18.98
N LEU A 56 1.20 3.07 -19.51
CA LEU A 56 1.12 3.59 -20.88
C LEU A 56 1.88 4.92 -21.02
N GLU A 57 1.75 5.84 -20.06
CA GLU A 57 2.47 7.11 -20.08
C GLU A 57 4.00 6.92 -19.95
N MET A 58 4.42 5.82 -19.32
CA MET A 58 5.82 5.44 -19.15
C MET A 58 6.38 4.56 -20.30
N ASP A 59 5.61 4.32 -21.36
CA ASP A 59 5.96 3.42 -22.48
C ASP A 59 6.31 1.97 -22.02
N LEU A 60 5.75 1.51 -20.90
CA LEU A 60 5.95 0.15 -20.36
C LEU A 60 4.86 -0.83 -20.81
N LEU A 61 3.71 -0.32 -21.25
CA LEU A 61 2.57 -1.10 -21.72
C LEU A 61 2.20 -0.75 -23.16
N ASP A 62 1.63 -1.71 -23.89
CA ASP A 62 1.06 -1.46 -25.21
C ASP A 62 -0.40 -0.99 -25.08
N TYR A 63 -0.76 0.03 -25.87
CA TYR A 63 -2.11 0.59 -25.87
C TYR A 63 -3.18 -0.45 -26.24
N GLY A 64 -2.91 -1.30 -27.23
CA GLY A 64 -3.88 -2.29 -27.70
C GLY A 64 -4.18 -3.35 -26.63
N GLU A 65 -3.18 -3.75 -25.84
CA GLU A 65 -3.37 -4.68 -24.72
C GLU A 65 -4.29 -4.09 -23.64
N VAL A 66 -4.05 -2.84 -23.24
CA VAL A 66 -4.87 -2.17 -22.22
C VAL A 66 -6.27 -1.89 -22.74
N GLU A 67 -6.41 -1.41 -23.98
CA GLU A 67 -7.71 -1.18 -24.63
C GLU A 67 -8.52 -2.48 -24.69
N ALA A 68 -7.91 -3.58 -25.15
CA ALA A 68 -8.58 -4.88 -25.22
C ALA A 68 -9.06 -5.39 -23.85
N LEU A 69 -8.24 -5.22 -22.80
CA LEU A 69 -8.61 -5.58 -21.43
C LEU A 69 -9.86 -4.82 -20.96
N LEU A 70 -9.90 -3.50 -21.16
CA LEU A 70 -11.04 -2.67 -20.74
C LEU A 70 -12.28 -2.93 -21.61
N LEU A 71 -12.11 -3.16 -22.92
CA LEU A 71 -13.22 -3.53 -23.81
C LEU A 71 -13.85 -4.87 -23.42
N ASN A 72 -13.06 -5.86 -22.99
CA ASN A 72 -13.59 -7.14 -22.52
C ASN A 72 -14.45 -7.00 -21.26
N LEU A 73 -14.13 -6.04 -20.39
CA LEU A 73 -14.95 -5.71 -19.22
C LEU A 73 -16.25 -5.00 -19.61
N VAL A 74 -16.15 -3.94 -20.42
CA VAL A 74 -17.27 -3.05 -20.74
C VAL A 74 -18.26 -3.71 -21.72
N GLY A 75 -17.77 -4.57 -22.60
CA GLY A 75 -18.58 -5.27 -23.60
C GLY A 75 -19.36 -4.29 -24.49
N ASP A 76 -20.67 -4.48 -24.59
CA ASP A 76 -21.55 -3.65 -25.41
C ASP A 76 -21.98 -2.33 -24.74
N ASP A 77 -21.69 -2.11 -23.46
CA ASP A 77 -22.03 -0.86 -22.73
C ASP A 77 -21.04 0.28 -23.03
N LEU A 78 -20.63 0.40 -24.29
CA LEU A 78 -19.71 1.45 -24.74
C LEU A 78 -20.46 2.78 -24.91
N PRO A 79 -19.96 3.87 -24.31
CA PRO A 79 -20.51 5.20 -24.49
C PRO A 79 -20.49 5.60 -25.96
N GLU A 80 -21.52 6.32 -26.42
CA GLU A 80 -21.59 6.85 -27.78
C GLU A 80 -20.37 7.74 -28.10
N THR A 81 -19.88 8.46 -27.10
CA THR A 81 -18.65 9.27 -27.20
C THR A 81 -17.39 8.45 -27.49
N TYR A 82 -17.36 7.16 -27.16
CA TYR A 82 -16.29 6.25 -27.54
C TYR A 82 -16.48 5.75 -28.98
N ARG A 83 -17.71 5.38 -29.36
CA ARG A 83 -18.05 4.86 -30.69
C ARG A 83 -17.78 5.85 -31.82
N GLN A 84 -17.90 7.14 -31.53
CA GLN A 84 -17.62 8.23 -32.47
C GLN A 84 -16.12 8.48 -32.70
N LEU A 85 -15.23 7.89 -31.88
CA LEU A 85 -13.78 8.10 -32.01
C LEU A 85 -13.20 7.21 -33.11
N GLY A 86 -12.53 7.84 -34.07
CA GLY A 86 -11.84 7.16 -35.16
C GLY A 86 -10.40 6.77 -34.79
N PRO A 87 -9.66 6.16 -35.73
CA PRO A 87 -8.26 5.78 -35.53
C PRO A 87 -7.30 6.95 -35.31
N LYS A 88 -7.68 8.16 -35.74
CA LYS A 88 -6.86 9.39 -35.63
C LYS A 88 -7.09 10.14 -34.31
N ASP A 89 -8.09 9.76 -33.53
CA ASP A 89 -8.39 10.40 -32.26
C ASP A 89 -7.38 10.01 -31.18
N SER A 90 -7.27 10.88 -30.17
CA SER A 90 -6.35 10.70 -29.05
C SER A 90 -6.61 9.39 -28.30
N ARG A 91 -5.58 8.54 -28.23
CA ARG A 91 -5.53 7.33 -27.39
C ARG A 91 -5.85 7.63 -25.94
N ARG A 92 -5.32 8.74 -25.41
CA ARG A 92 -5.59 9.19 -24.03
C ARG A 92 -7.07 9.47 -23.80
N ARG A 93 -7.75 10.09 -24.78
CA ARG A 93 -9.20 10.36 -24.69
C ARG A 93 -10.01 9.07 -24.74
N LYS A 94 -9.66 8.13 -25.62
CA LYS A 94 -10.30 6.81 -25.70
C LYS A 94 -10.19 6.06 -24.38
N LEU A 95 -8.98 6.00 -23.83
CA LEU A 95 -8.70 5.32 -22.58
C LEU A 95 -9.44 5.96 -21.39
N ALA A 96 -9.49 7.29 -21.31
CA ALA A 96 -10.21 7.98 -20.24
C ALA A 96 -11.71 7.65 -20.23
N ILE A 97 -12.34 7.51 -21.42
CA ILE A 97 -13.75 7.10 -21.53
C ILE A 97 -13.92 5.64 -21.09
N LEU A 98 -13.07 4.73 -21.57
CA LEU A 98 -13.10 3.33 -21.18
C LEU A 98 -12.88 3.15 -19.68
N ARG A 99 -11.92 3.88 -19.09
CA ARG A 99 -11.64 3.88 -17.66
C ARG A 99 -12.87 4.30 -16.85
N GLY A 100 -13.56 5.37 -17.27
CA GLY A 100 -14.79 5.81 -16.61
C GLY A 100 -15.84 4.70 -16.56
N LYS A 101 -16.03 3.97 -17.67
CA LYS A 101 -16.94 2.82 -17.68
C LYS A 101 -16.41 1.62 -16.92
N ALA A 102 -15.12 1.32 -17.00
CA ALA A 102 -14.52 0.23 -16.24
C ALA A 102 -14.72 0.44 -14.73
N ILE A 103 -14.51 1.65 -14.22
CA ILE A 103 -14.75 1.99 -12.81
C ILE A 103 -16.22 1.75 -12.44
N GLU A 104 -17.17 2.17 -13.28
CA GLU A 104 -18.60 1.94 -13.04
C GLU A 104 -18.93 0.44 -12.95
N HIS A 105 -18.47 -0.36 -13.92
CA HIS A 105 -18.69 -1.80 -13.97
C HIS A 105 -18.07 -2.53 -12.78
N LEU A 106 -16.82 -2.22 -12.43
CA LEU A 106 -16.12 -2.85 -11.31
C LEU A 106 -16.73 -2.43 -9.96
N THR A 107 -17.12 -1.16 -9.80
CA THR A 107 -17.80 -0.69 -8.58
C THR A 107 -19.13 -1.42 -8.38
N ASN A 108 -19.92 -1.56 -9.45
CA ASN A 108 -21.18 -2.30 -9.41
C ASN A 108 -20.97 -3.79 -9.11
N ALA A 109 -19.92 -4.40 -9.67
CA ALA A 109 -19.58 -5.80 -9.40
C ALA A 109 -19.16 -6.01 -7.93
N ALA A 110 -18.31 -5.14 -7.38
CA ALA A 110 -17.91 -5.17 -5.98
C ALA A 110 -19.10 -4.97 -5.04
N ALA A 111 -19.98 -4.01 -5.34
CA ALA A 111 -21.19 -3.76 -4.55
C ALA A 111 -22.13 -4.99 -4.54
N ARG A 112 -22.33 -5.64 -5.68
CA ARG A 112 -23.14 -6.88 -5.77
C ARG A 112 -22.50 -8.01 -4.98
N ALA A 113 -21.20 -8.27 -5.17
CA ALA A 113 -20.48 -9.30 -4.44
C ALA A 113 -20.55 -9.07 -2.91
N PHE A 114 -20.47 -7.82 -2.46
CA PHE A 114 -20.59 -7.48 -1.05
C PHE A 114 -21.96 -7.84 -0.46
N VAL A 115 -23.04 -7.51 -1.19
CA VAL A 115 -24.40 -7.82 -0.75
C VAL A 115 -24.67 -9.33 -0.79
N GLU A 116 -24.19 -10.02 -1.82
CA GLU A 116 -24.33 -11.48 -1.95
C GLU A 116 -23.62 -12.23 -0.81
N GLN A 117 -22.48 -11.71 -0.34
CA GLN A 117 -21.68 -12.30 0.75
C GLN A 117 -22.03 -11.76 2.15
N GLN A 118 -23.15 -11.02 2.30
CA GLN A 118 -23.49 -10.33 3.55
C GLN A 118 -23.45 -11.24 4.79
N GLN A 119 -24.00 -12.46 4.69
CA GLN A 119 -24.02 -13.39 5.82
C GLN A 119 -22.61 -13.79 6.24
N ALA A 120 -21.74 -14.10 5.27
CA ALA A 120 -20.37 -14.51 5.54
C ALA A 120 -19.52 -13.35 6.10
N LEU A 121 -19.72 -12.16 5.57
CA LEU A 121 -19.09 -10.93 6.05
C LEU A 121 -19.45 -10.62 7.50
N LEU A 122 -20.75 -10.67 7.84
CA LEU A 122 -21.22 -10.41 9.21
C LEU A 122 -20.80 -11.50 10.21
N ALA A 123 -20.67 -12.75 9.74
CA ALA A 123 -20.16 -13.86 10.54
C ALA A 123 -18.63 -13.83 10.69
N GLY A 124 -17.93 -12.96 9.95
CA GLY A 124 -16.47 -12.86 9.98
C GLY A 124 -15.74 -14.06 9.36
N ASN A 125 -16.40 -14.78 8.44
CA ASN A 125 -15.90 -16.03 7.87
C ASN A 125 -15.70 -16.00 6.35
N LEU A 126 -15.83 -14.83 5.71
CA LEU A 126 -15.55 -14.68 4.28
C LEU A 126 -14.06 -14.96 4.01
N ALA A 127 -13.79 -15.99 3.21
CA ALA A 127 -12.44 -16.34 2.78
C ALA A 127 -11.96 -15.43 1.64
N GLY A 128 -10.69 -15.03 1.66
CA GLY A 128 -10.11 -14.21 0.61
C GLY A 128 -10.52 -12.74 0.67
N ASP A 129 -10.37 -12.04 -0.45
CA ASP A 129 -10.80 -10.65 -0.66
C ASP A 129 -12.11 -10.58 -1.46
N LEU A 130 -12.69 -9.38 -1.59
CA LEU A 130 -13.97 -9.20 -2.29
C LEU A 130 -13.87 -9.41 -3.81
N VAL A 131 -12.68 -9.19 -4.41
CA VAL A 131 -12.44 -9.36 -5.85
C VAL A 131 -12.58 -10.83 -6.23
N GLU A 132 -12.14 -11.75 -5.37
CA GLU A 132 -12.30 -13.19 -5.56
C GLU A 132 -13.77 -13.63 -5.66
N HIS A 133 -14.68 -12.88 -5.04
CA HIS A 133 -16.13 -13.12 -5.05
C HIS A 133 -16.89 -12.30 -6.11
N MET A 134 -16.20 -11.49 -6.92
CA MET A 134 -16.80 -10.90 -8.12
C MET A 134 -16.94 -11.95 -9.22
N HIS A 135 -17.89 -11.73 -10.14
CA HIS A 135 -18.22 -12.69 -11.18
C HIS A 135 -17.77 -12.24 -12.57
N GLY A 136 -17.43 -13.21 -13.41
CA GLY A 136 -17.27 -13.03 -14.85
C GLY A 136 -16.20 -11.99 -15.24
N PRO A 137 -16.50 -11.09 -16.21
CA PRO A 137 -15.53 -10.13 -16.75
C PRO A 137 -14.93 -9.19 -15.70
N ALA A 138 -15.67 -8.84 -14.64
CA ALA A 138 -15.20 -7.94 -13.59
C ALA A 138 -14.00 -8.52 -12.83
N LYS A 139 -14.12 -9.77 -12.33
CA LYS A 139 -13.03 -10.47 -11.66
C LYS A 139 -11.83 -10.67 -12.59
N GLN A 140 -12.10 -11.09 -13.83
CA GLN A 140 -11.05 -11.32 -14.82
C GLN A 140 -10.28 -10.03 -15.12
N CYS A 141 -10.97 -8.90 -15.27
CA CYS A 141 -10.35 -7.61 -15.52
C CYS A 141 -9.36 -7.22 -14.42
N VAL A 142 -9.77 -7.28 -13.15
CA VAL A 142 -8.88 -6.89 -12.03
C VAL A 142 -7.68 -7.84 -11.93
N VAL A 143 -7.90 -9.15 -12.07
CA VAL A 143 -6.81 -10.14 -12.03
C VAL A 143 -5.81 -9.93 -13.16
N GLN A 144 -6.29 -9.72 -14.40
CA GLN A 144 -5.44 -9.49 -15.56
C GLN A 144 -4.71 -8.15 -15.48
N ALA A 145 -5.38 -7.10 -15.02
CA ALA A 145 -4.77 -5.79 -14.80
C ALA A 145 -3.59 -5.87 -13.82
N LYS A 146 -3.80 -6.49 -12.64
CA LYS A 146 -2.76 -6.71 -11.65
C LYS A 146 -1.60 -7.55 -12.20
N ALA A 147 -1.90 -8.59 -12.98
CA ALA A 147 -0.88 -9.42 -13.61
C ALA A 147 -0.04 -8.64 -14.62
N MET A 148 -0.69 -7.86 -15.49
CA MET A 148 -0.03 -7.02 -16.50
C MET A 148 0.88 -5.98 -15.84
N ALA A 149 0.37 -5.28 -14.82
CA ALA A 149 1.17 -4.34 -14.05
C ALA A 149 2.39 -5.05 -13.43
N ARG A 150 2.19 -6.18 -12.75
CA ARG A 150 3.26 -6.96 -12.11
C ARG A 150 4.35 -7.40 -13.08
N GLU A 151 3.97 -7.85 -14.27
CA GLU A 151 4.92 -8.35 -15.26
C GLU A 151 5.71 -7.23 -15.93
N LYS A 152 5.05 -6.13 -16.30
CA LYS A 152 5.63 -5.12 -17.20
C LYS A 152 6.05 -3.83 -16.51
N ILE A 153 5.43 -3.48 -15.39
CA ILE A 153 5.74 -2.26 -14.62
C ILE A 153 6.68 -2.59 -13.46
N PHE A 154 6.32 -3.58 -12.63
CA PHE A 154 7.09 -3.87 -11.42
C PHE A 154 8.45 -4.55 -11.69
N GLN A 155 8.63 -5.19 -12.84
CA GLN A 155 9.91 -5.82 -13.23
C GLN A 155 10.84 -4.88 -13.99
N ASP A 156 10.47 -3.61 -14.19
CA ASP A 156 11.35 -2.65 -14.85
C ASP A 156 12.65 -2.44 -14.04
N LYS A 157 13.79 -2.49 -14.75
CA LYS A 157 15.12 -2.42 -14.13
C LYS A 157 15.38 -1.12 -13.39
N ARG A 158 14.73 -0.01 -13.78
CA ARG A 158 14.87 1.29 -13.09
C ARG A 158 14.23 1.21 -11.71
N LYS A 159 13.09 0.52 -11.60
CA LYS A 159 12.43 0.25 -10.32
C LYS A 159 13.31 -0.59 -9.40
N THR A 160 13.94 -1.65 -9.93
CA THR A 160 14.87 -2.48 -9.15
C THR A 160 16.02 -1.68 -8.54
N LEU A 161 16.63 -0.76 -9.30
CA LEU A 161 17.70 0.09 -8.78
C LEU A 161 17.20 1.02 -7.66
N HIS A 162 16.01 1.61 -7.83
CA HIS A 162 15.39 2.43 -6.80
C HIS A 162 15.06 1.62 -5.53
N GLU A 163 14.56 0.40 -5.66
CA GLU A 163 14.29 -0.49 -4.53
C GLU A 163 15.57 -0.83 -3.76
N ILE A 164 16.66 -1.16 -4.45
CA ILE A 164 17.97 -1.39 -3.81
C ILE A 164 18.45 -0.13 -3.06
N GLY A 165 18.27 1.05 -3.67
CA GLY A 165 18.55 2.33 -3.02
C GLY A 165 17.73 2.53 -1.75
N ALA A 166 16.42 2.29 -1.82
CA ALA A 166 15.50 2.40 -0.68
C ALA A 166 15.87 1.44 0.45
N TYR A 167 16.22 0.18 0.14
CA TYR A 167 16.71 -0.79 1.13
C TYR A 167 17.96 -0.28 1.85
N THR A 168 18.92 0.25 1.09
CA THR A 168 20.18 0.78 1.65
C THR A 168 19.91 2.01 2.54
N THR A 169 19.04 2.91 2.09
CA THR A 169 18.62 4.09 2.87
C THR A 169 17.98 3.67 4.21
N LEU A 170 17.02 2.74 4.17
CA LEU A 170 16.35 2.24 5.38
C LEU A 170 17.33 1.52 6.31
N GLU A 171 18.26 0.73 5.77
CA GLU A 171 19.30 0.06 6.57
C GLU A 171 20.18 1.07 7.31
N ILE A 172 20.63 2.14 6.64
CA ILE A 172 21.44 3.20 7.27
C ILE A 172 20.68 3.84 8.43
N LEU A 173 19.42 4.22 8.21
CA LEU A 173 18.58 4.87 9.21
C LEU A 173 18.31 3.92 10.39
N LEU A 174 17.91 2.68 10.12
CA LEU A 174 17.63 1.68 11.15
C LEU A 174 18.87 1.36 11.98
N ASN A 175 20.03 1.16 11.35
CA ASN A 175 21.28 0.88 12.07
C ASN A 175 21.68 2.06 12.97
N ALA A 176 21.49 3.30 12.50
CA ALA A 176 21.79 4.50 13.29
C ALA A 176 20.83 4.64 14.49
N PHE A 177 19.53 4.69 14.23
CA PHE A 177 18.52 5.00 15.26
C PHE A 177 18.27 3.84 16.22
N CYS A 178 18.05 2.62 15.71
CA CYS A 178 17.88 1.45 16.58
C CYS A 178 19.19 1.09 17.29
N GLY A 179 20.35 1.32 16.66
CA GLY A 179 21.65 1.18 17.29
C GLY A 179 21.84 2.13 18.47
N ALA A 180 21.45 3.40 18.32
CA ALA A 180 21.51 4.39 19.40
C ALA A 180 20.53 4.06 20.54
N ALA A 181 19.29 3.65 20.22
CA ALA A 181 18.32 3.19 21.21
C ALA A 181 18.82 1.97 22.00
N LEU A 182 19.46 1.01 21.32
CA LEU A 182 20.05 -0.17 21.95
C LEU A 182 21.24 0.18 22.86
N GLU A 183 22.11 1.12 22.43
CA GLU A 183 23.29 1.50 23.21
C GLU A 183 22.91 2.15 24.55
N GLN A 184 21.87 3.00 24.57
CA GLN A 184 21.43 3.63 25.82
C GLN A 184 20.56 2.74 26.71
N HIS A 185 20.03 1.63 26.19
CA HIS A 185 19.06 0.81 26.90
C HIS A 185 19.61 0.24 28.22
N GLY A 186 18.81 0.37 29.29
CA GLY A 186 19.18 -0.03 30.65
C GLY A 186 20.05 1.02 31.35
N GLY A 187 19.83 2.31 31.05
CA GLY A 187 20.55 3.43 31.67
C GLY A 187 22.03 3.54 31.25
N ARG A 188 22.41 2.93 30.13
CA ARG A 188 23.78 3.00 29.61
C ARG A 188 24.05 4.37 29.00
N THR A 189 25.27 4.86 29.17
CA THR A 189 25.69 6.12 28.53
C THR A 189 26.06 5.83 27.07
N PRO A 190 25.35 6.38 26.08
CA PRO A 190 25.69 6.17 24.68
C PRO A 190 26.98 6.90 24.31
N SER A 191 27.65 6.41 23.27
CA SER A 191 28.77 7.10 22.64
C SER A 191 28.39 8.52 22.19
N PHE A 192 29.40 9.40 22.00
CA PHE A 192 29.16 10.76 21.51
C PHE A 192 28.31 10.77 20.23
N LYS A 193 28.63 9.88 19.28
CA LYS A 193 27.88 9.75 18.02
C LYS A 193 26.41 9.42 18.27
N ASN A 194 26.13 8.37 19.04
CA ASN A 194 24.75 7.93 19.25
C ASN A 194 23.96 8.89 20.13
N ARG A 195 24.62 9.64 21.01
CA ARG A 195 24.00 10.77 21.71
C ARG A 195 23.52 11.84 20.73
N ARG A 196 24.34 12.22 19.75
CA ARG A 196 23.94 13.17 18.70
C ARG A 196 22.81 12.64 17.83
N ILE A 197 22.78 11.33 17.56
CA ILE A 197 21.65 10.68 16.86
C ILE A 197 20.36 10.82 17.68
N LEU A 198 20.40 10.53 18.98
CA LEU A 198 19.23 10.68 19.86
C LEU A 198 18.76 12.15 19.96
N ASP A 199 19.69 13.11 19.96
CA ASP A 199 19.38 14.54 19.96
C ASP A 199 18.53 14.95 18.73
N LEU A 200 18.66 14.27 17.59
CA LEU A 200 17.86 14.56 16.38
C LEU A 200 16.37 14.29 16.58
N LEU A 201 15.99 13.39 17.50
CA LEU A 201 14.59 13.14 17.83
C LEU A 201 14.03 14.18 18.80
N GLY A 202 14.89 14.99 19.43
CA GLY A 202 14.49 16.00 20.41
C GLY A 202 13.62 15.41 21.52
N SER A 203 12.44 16.02 21.75
CA SER A 203 11.49 15.55 22.75
C SER A 203 10.89 14.16 22.46
N ASN A 204 11.08 13.63 21.27
CA ASN A 204 10.59 12.31 20.88
C ASN A 204 11.59 11.19 21.15
N ALA A 205 12.81 11.50 21.61
CA ALA A 205 13.82 10.50 21.94
C ALA A 205 13.30 9.53 23.03
N PRO A 206 13.56 8.21 22.89
CA PRO A 206 13.14 7.24 23.88
C PRO A 206 13.94 7.40 25.16
N ASN A 207 13.28 7.19 26.30
CA ASN A 207 13.95 7.23 27.60
C ASN A 207 14.86 5.98 27.74
N PRO A 208 16.09 6.12 28.29
CA PRO A 208 17.01 5.00 28.55
C PRO A 208 16.41 3.84 29.37
N ASP A 209 15.43 4.13 30.23
CA ASP A 209 14.78 3.19 31.13
C ASP A 209 13.55 2.49 30.50
N TRP A 210 13.15 2.88 29.29
CA TRP A 210 12.05 2.21 28.60
C TRP A 210 12.41 0.78 28.20
N PRO A 211 11.41 -0.14 28.17
CA PRO A 211 11.57 -1.43 27.52
C PRO A 211 12.04 -1.26 26.08
N LEU A 212 12.97 -2.11 25.65
CA LEU A 212 13.57 -2.01 24.32
C LEU A 212 12.53 -2.01 23.20
N TYR A 213 11.45 -2.78 23.37
CA TYR A 213 10.31 -2.79 22.45
C TYR A 213 9.74 -1.38 22.20
N GLN A 214 9.46 -0.61 23.26
CA GLN A 214 8.91 0.74 23.14
C GLN A 214 9.91 1.70 22.52
N SER A 215 11.18 1.58 22.88
CA SER A 215 12.26 2.37 22.28
C SER A 215 12.37 2.12 20.79
N PHE A 216 12.26 0.86 20.35
CA PHE A 216 12.30 0.50 18.94
C PHE A 216 11.05 0.95 18.19
N VAL A 217 9.85 0.76 18.74
CA VAL A 217 8.62 1.33 18.15
C VAL A 217 8.78 2.83 17.94
N ARG A 218 9.35 3.57 18.90
CA ARG A 218 9.62 5.01 18.73
C ARG A 218 10.59 5.31 17.58
N MET A 219 11.62 4.48 17.36
CA MET A 219 12.51 4.65 16.21
C MET A 219 11.78 4.38 14.90
N ILE A 220 10.94 3.35 14.86
CA ILE A 220 10.13 3.00 13.69
C ILE A 220 9.12 4.12 13.40
N ASP A 221 8.46 4.70 14.41
CA ASP A 221 7.54 5.84 14.23
C ASP A 221 8.25 7.02 13.56
N PHE A 222 9.47 7.32 14.01
CA PHE A 222 10.27 8.40 13.44
C PHE A 222 10.66 8.13 11.99
N ILE A 223 11.15 6.91 11.68
CA ILE A 223 11.59 6.53 10.34
C ILE A 223 10.40 6.39 9.37
N ALA A 224 9.31 5.74 9.79
CA ALA A 224 8.12 5.55 8.96
C ALA A 224 7.35 6.87 8.74
N GLY A 225 7.53 7.87 9.60
CA GLY A 225 6.99 9.21 9.41
C GLY A 225 7.77 10.09 8.42
N MET A 226 8.91 9.62 7.90
CA MET A 226 9.71 10.36 6.93
C MET A 226 9.09 10.29 5.52
N THR A 227 9.24 11.37 4.74
CA THR A 227 9.06 11.30 3.28
C THR A 227 10.29 10.66 2.64
N ASP A 228 10.12 10.11 1.43
CA ASP A 228 11.23 9.51 0.66
C ASP A 228 12.42 10.45 0.47
N SER A 229 12.14 11.73 0.19
CA SER A 229 13.18 12.76 0.04
C SER A 229 13.95 12.99 1.34
N TYR A 230 13.23 13.10 2.45
CA TYR A 230 13.82 13.36 3.76
C TYR A 230 14.64 12.16 4.27
N ALA A 231 14.13 10.94 4.08
CA ALA A 231 14.85 9.72 4.42
C ALA A 231 16.17 9.60 3.62
N THR A 232 16.12 9.89 2.32
CA THR A 232 17.29 9.83 1.44
C THR A 232 18.32 10.90 1.79
N GLU A 233 17.87 12.14 2.02
CA GLU A 233 18.71 13.25 2.45
C GLU A 233 19.41 12.94 3.77
N MET A 234 18.65 12.55 4.80
CA MET A 234 19.20 12.22 6.11
C MET A 234 20.21 11.08 6.05
N ALA A 235 19.93 10.00 5.33
CA ALA A 235 20.87 8.89 5.16
C ALA A 235 22.14 9.34 4.40
N GLY A 236 22.00 10.21 3.40
CA GLY A 236 23.11 10.81 2.67
C GLY A 236 24.00 11.67 3.57
N GLU A 237 23.42 12.54 4.38
CA GLU A 237 24.14 13.38 5.34
C GLU A 237 24.84 12.56 6.43
N MET A 238 24.17 11.53 6.97
CA MET A 238 24.75 10.64 7.97
C MET A 238 25.97 9.86 7.47
N THR A 239 26.06 9.63 6.16
CA THR A 239 27.21 8.95 5.53
C THR A 239 28.25 9.92 4.99
N GLY A 240 28.08 11.24 5.18
CA GLY A 240 29.00 12.27 4.71
C GLY A 240 29.01 12.44 3.19
N ARG A 241 27.94 12.04 2.51
CA ARG A 241 27.80 12.09 1.04
C ARG A 241 27.07 13.34 0.55
N SER A 242 26.62 14.21 1.45
CA SER A 242 26.08 15.51 1.09
C SER A 242 27.21 16.48 0.70
N SER A 243 27.12 17.04 -0.51
CA SER A 243 27.96 18.17 -0.89
C SER A 243 27.58 19.37 -0.02
N PRO A 244 28.54 20.08 0.61
CA PRO A 244 28.22 21.33 1.29
C PRO A 244 27.65 22.32 0.26
N THR A 245 26.44 22.82 0.52
CA THR A 245 25.81 23.93 -0.21
C THR A 245 26.58 25.24 0.00
#